data_AF-A0A2Z6NZ50-F1
#
_entry.id   AF-A0A2Z6NZ50-F1
#
_cell.length_a   1.000
_cell.length_b   1.000
_cell.length_c   1.000
_cell.angle_alpha   90.00
_cell.angle_beta   90.00
_cell.angle_gamma   90.00
#
_symmetry.space_group_name_H-M   'P 1'
#
loop_
_entity.id
_entity.type
_entity.pdbx_description
1 polymer ?
#
loop_
_entity_poly.entity_id
_entity_poly.type
_entity_poly.pdbx_seq_one_letter_code
_entity_poly.pdbx_strand_id
1 'polypeptide(L)'
;MINQESGRIVKTDIVCNLLRTVIYTTPEDLVPVVYLSANRIAPAHEGLELGIGDASIIKALAEACGRTEQQIRVQYKEKGDLGLVAKASRSSQSMMRKPEPLTIRKVFNTFHLIAKESGKDSQDKKKNHIKSLLVAATDCEPLYIIRLLQTKLRIGYAEQTLLAALGQAAVYTEEHSKPPPEIKSPFEEAAQIVKKVYSVLPDYDKIVAALLSDGVWELPKKCDFTPGVPVGPMLSKATKGVSEILNKFQDVEFTCEYKYDGERAQIHYLENGSVEIYSRNAERNTGKFPDVVAAVSSTRARKNVAISDIKVDVCVFAFDMLYLNGQALLQENLRIRREAYYKCGESINPDVWFEDSEVWEVKAADLTISPVYRAAVGIVDSNKGISLRFPRFVRVRPDKAPDQATPSEQV
;
A
#
# COMPACT_ATOMS: atom_id res chain seq x y z
N MET A 1 -19.65 -5.30 22.21
CA MET A 1 -19.63 -6.46 21.32
C MET A 1 -18.20 -6.83 20.95
N ILE A 2 -17.59 -6.27 19.89
CA ILE A 2 -16.25 -6.73 19.40
C ILE A 2 -15.16 -6.78 20.48
N ASN A 3 -15.05 -5.74 21.32
CA ASN A 3 -14.06 -5.66 22.40
C ASN A 3 -14.23 -6.69 23.53
N GLN A 4 -15.39 -7.34 23.63
CA GLN A 4 -15.66 -8.36 24.65
C GLN A 4 -15.26 -9.75 24.17
N GLU A 5 -14.95 -9.91 22.88
CA GLU A 5 -14.62 -11.19 22.28
C GLU A 5 -13.12 -11.39 22.16
N SER A 6 -12.66 -12.63 22.36
CA SER A 6 -11.29 -13.04 22.07
C SER A 6 -11.18 -13.72 20.71
N GLY A 7 -12.19 -14.50 20.31
CA GLY A 7 -12.22 -15.28 19.08
C GLY A 7 -12.30 -14.44 17.81
N ARG A 8 -11.38 -14.68 16.87
CA ARG A 8 -11.36 -13.97 15.58
C ARG A 8 -12.64 -14.22 14.77
N ILE A 9 -13.15 -15.46 14.76
CA ILE A 9 -14.36 -15.83 14.01
C ILE A 9 -15.57 -15.03 14.51
N VAL A 10 -15.80 -15.01 15.82
CA VAL A 10 -16.92 -14.26 16.43
C VAL A 10 -16.81 -12.76 16.11
N LYS A 11 -15.59 -12.19 16.13
CA LYS A 11 -15.38 -10.81 15.70
C LYS A 11 -15.73 -10.60 14.24
N THR A 12 -15.32 -11.51 13.35
CA THR A 12 -15.70 -11.47 11.93
C THR A 12 -17.22 -11.49 11.79
N ASP A 13 -17.93 -12.35 12.51
CA ASP A 13 -19.38 -12.47 12.43
C ASP A 13 -20.10 -11.20 12.91
N ILE A 14 -19.62 -10.58 13.99
CA ILE A 14 -20.16 -9.29 14.48
C ILE A 14 -19.99 -8.20 13.42
N VAL A 15 -18.81 -8.11 12.80
CA VAL A 15 -18.54 -7.13 11.74
C VAL A 15 -19.36 -7.44 10.49
N CYS A 16 -19.49 -8.71 10.11
CA CYS A 16 -20.31 -9.16 8.98
C CYS A 16 -21.77 -8.75 9.18
N ASN A 17 -22.30 -8.93 10.40
CA ASN A 17 -23.65 -8.50 10.76
C ASN A 17 -23.83 -6.98 10.63
N LEU A 18 -22.87 -6.17 11.07
CA LEU A 18 -22.89 -4.73 10.85
C LEU A 18 -22.94 -4.40 9.36
N LEU A 19 -22.02 -4.97 8.57
CA LEU A 19 -21.88 -4.65 7.15
C LEU A 19 -23.10 -5.08 6.33
N ARG A 20 -23.66 -6.27 6.57
CA ARG A 20 -24.87 -6.73 5.85
C ARG A 20 -26.09 -5.87 6.17
N THR A 21 -26.21 -5.36 7.39
CA THR A 21 -27.28 -4.42 7.75
C THR A 21 -27.09 -3.10 7.01
N VAL A 22 -25.87 -2.57 6.93
CA VAL A 22 -25.59 -1.33 6.19
C VAL A 22 -25.86 -1.51 4.70
N ILE A 23 -25.37 -2.60 4.08
CA ILE A 23 -25.64 -2.91 2.66
C ILE A 23 -27.15 -2.90 2.38
N TYR A 24 -27.95 -3.55 3.24
CA TYR A 24 -29.39 -3.67 3.02
C TYR A 24 -30.18 -2.37 3.29
N THR A 25 -29.77 -1.58 4.29
CA THR A 25 -30.59 -0.45 4.77
C THR A 25 -30.12 0.92 4.30
N THR A 26 -28.80 1.10 4.16
CA THR A 26 -28.13 2.39 3.89
C THR A 26 -26.83 2.13 3.10
N PRO A 27 -26.91 1.52 1.90
CA PRO A 27 -25.73 1.14 1.12
C PRO A 27 -24.74 2.29 0.88
N GLU A 28 -25.24 3.52 0.78
CA GLU A 28 -24.46 4.74 0.64
C GLU A 28 -23.55 5.06 1.85
N ASP A 29 -23.82 4.48 3.03
CA ASP A 29 -23.00 4.64 4.24
C ASP A 29 -21.91 3.56 4.37
N LEU A 30 -21.88 2.57 3.47
CA LEU A 30 -20.96 1.44 3.56
C LEU A 30 -19.49 1.86 3.45
N VAL A 31 -19.15 2.79 2.56
CA VAL A 31 -17.78 3.32 2.41
C VAL A 31 -17.30 3.96 3.74
N PRO A 32 -18.02 4.94 4.33
CA PRO A 32 -17.70 5.47 5.65
C PRO A 32 -17.53 4.40 6.74
N VAL A 33 -18.43 3.40 6.78
CA VAL A 33 -18.39 2.31 7.77
C VAL A 33 -17.12 1.48 7.60
N VAL A 34 -16.77 1.08 6.38
CA VAL A 34 -15.58 0.27 6.09
C VAL A 34 -14.31 1.05 6.42
N TYR A 35 -14.18 2.31 6.00
CA TYR A 35 -13.02 3.12 6.32
C TYR A 35 -12.81 3.30 7.83
N LEU A 36 -13.85 3.71 8.56
CA LEU A 36 -13.74 3.92 10.01
C LEU A 36 -13.49 2.60 10.75
N SER A 37 -14.05 1.49 10.27
CA SER A 37 -13.75 0.15 10.78
C SER A 37 -12.30 -0.29 10.52
N ALA A 38 -11.72 0.16 9.40
CA ALA A 38 -10.31 -0.01 9.08
C ALA A 38 -9.39 0.99 9.82
N ASN A 39 -9.96 1.90 10.64
CA ASN A 39 -9.24 2.99 11.29
C ASN A 39 -8.49 3.89 10.29
N ARG A 40 -9.15 4.17 9.16
CA ARG A 40 -8.69 5.04 8.08
C ARG A 40 -9.79 6.02 7.69
N ILE A 41 -9.41 7.02 6.91
CA ILE A 41 -10.35 7.98 6.32
C ILE A 41 -10.24 8.06 4.80
N ALA A 42 -9.12 7.62 4.22
CA ALA A 42 -8.88 7.60 2.79
C ALA A 42 -7.88 6.48 2.47
N PRO A 43 -7.67 6.14 1.19
CA PRO A 43 -6.59 5.27 0.77
C PRO A 43 -5.23 5.82 1.20
N ALA A 44 -4.29 4.94 1.59
CA ALA A 44 -2.97 5.37 2.08
C ALA A 44 -2.17 6.18 1.04
N HIS A 45 -2.38 5.88 -0.24
CA HIS A 45 -1.66 6.49 -1.36
C HIS A 45 -2.11 7.93 -1.67
N GLU A 46 -3.24 8.37 -1.13
CA GLU A 46 -3.68 9.77 -1.21
C GLU A 46 -2.94 10.66 -0.21
N GLY A 47 -2.30 10.08 0.82
CA GLY A 47 -1.54 10.85 1.82
C GLY A 47 -2.41 11.76 2.70
N LEU A 48 -3.70 11.46 2.85
CA LEU A 48 -4.61 12.25 3.66
C LEU A 48 -4.40 11.96 5.15
N GLU A 49 -3.80 12.91 5.86
CA GLU A 49 -3.56 12.82 7.30
C GLU A 49 -4.45 13.78 8.08
N LEU A 50 -4.93 13.36 9.26
CA LEU A 50 -5.66 14.24 10.16
C LEU A 50 -4.78 15.40 10.65
N GLY A 51 -3.47 15.15 10.83
CA GLY A 51 -2.51 16.15 11.32
C GLY A 51 -2.87 16.68 12.71
N ILE A 52 -3.33 15.80 13.60
CA ILE A 52 -3.72 16.13 14.98
C ILE A 52 -2.87 15.31 15.94
N GLY A 53 -2.15 16.00 16.84
CA GLY A 53 -1.46 15.38 17.97
C GLY A 53 -2.32 15.33 19.23
N ASP A 54 -1.91 14.51 20.20
CA ASP A 54 -2.60 14.33 21.48
C ASP A 54 -2.84 15.66 22.22
N ALA A 55 -1.94 16.64 22.10
CA ALA A 55 -2.12 17.96 22.71
C ALA A 55 -3.37 18.70 22.19
N SER A 56 -3.60 18.69 20.87
CA SER A 56 -4.78 19.30 20.25
C SER A 56 -6.06 18.55 20.63
N ILE A 57 -5.99 17.22 20.74
CA ILE A 57 -7.11 16.38 21.21
C ILE A 57 -7.45 16.69 22.66
N ILE A 58 -6.45 16.78 23.53
CA ILE A 58 -6.62 17.10 24.96
C ILE A 58 -7.28 18.48 25.12
N LYS A 59 -6.82 19.48 24.35
CA LYS A 59 -7.41 20.82 24.35
C LYS A 59 -8.88 20.80 23.91
N ALA A 60 -9.20 20.11 22.80
CA ALA A 60 -10.57 19.96 22.32
C ALA A 60 -11.48 19.25 23.34
N LEU A 61 -10.97 18.18 23.97
CA LEU A 61 -11.70 17.41 24.98
C LEU A 61 -11.94 18.23 26.26
N ALA A 62 -10.93 18.97 26.72
CA ALA A 62 -11.05 19.88 27.86
C ALA A 62 -12.14 20.93 27.62
N GLU A 63 -12.14 21.57 26.45
CA GLU A 63 -13.15 22.56 26.05
C GLU A 63 -14.55 21.95 25.87
N ALA A 64 -14.66 20.73 25.34
CA ALA A 64 -15.93 20.04 25.14
C ALA A 64 -16.57 19.59 26.47
N CYS A 65 -15.76 19.14 27.42
CA CYS A 65 -16.26 18.61 28.70
C CYS A 65 -16.33 19.65 29.82
N GLY A 66 -15.86 20.88 29.59
CA GLY A 66 -15.80 21.93 30.62
C GLY A 66 -14.76 21.63 31.71
N ARG A 67 -13.62 21.02 31.35
CA ARG A 67 -12.55 20.62 32.28
C ARG A 67 -11.25 21.34 31.92
N THR A 68 -10.28 21.33 32.83
CA THR A 68 -8.94 21.84 32.53
C THR A 68 -8.10 20.79 31.80
N GLU A 69 -7.17 21.21 30.93
CA GLU A 69 -6.24 20.28 30.26
C GLU A 69 -5.44 19.44 31.26
N GLN A 70 -5.08 20.03 32.41
CA GLN A 70 -4.33 19.32 33.46
C GLN A 70 -5.12 18.13 34.02
N GLN A 71 -6.41 18.30 34.28
CA GLN A 71 -7.28 17.20 34.74
C GLN A 71 -7.37 16.07 33.69
N ILE A 72 -7.44 16.42 32.41
CA ILE A 72 -7.45 15.44 31.31
C ILE A 72 -6.11 14.69 31.26
N ARG A 73 -4.98 15.40 31.38
CA ARG A 73 -3.63 14.79 31.37
C ARG A 73 -3.41 13.83 32.52
N VAL A 74 -3.87 14.17 33.73
CA VAL A 74 -3.80 13.29 34.90
C VAL A 74 -4.57 11.99 34.64
N GLN A 75 -5.83 12.10 34.21
CA GLN A 75 -6.63 10.92 33.89
C GLN A 75 -6.08 10.11 32.71
N TYR A 76 -5.47 10.78 31.74
CA TYR A 76 -4.84 10.08 30.61
C TYR A 76 -3.66 9.24 31.08
N LYS A 77 -2.84 9.77 32.00
CA LYS A 77 -1.73 9.04 32.62
C LYS A 77 -2.22 7.81 33.40
N GLU A 78 -3.35 7.93 34.09
CA GLU A 78 -3.96 6.82 34.84
C GLU A 78 -4.56 5.74 33.92
N LYS A 79 -5.29 6.15 32.87
CA LYS A 79 -6.04 5.20 32.01
C LYS A 79 -5.24 4.65 30.82
N GLY A 80 -4.19 5.34 30.38
CA GLY A 80 -3.41 4.98 29.18
C GLY A 80 -4.19 5.06 27.86
N ASP A 81 -5.37 5.70 27.86
CA ASP A 81 -6.28 5.79 26.71
C ASP A 81 -7.14 7.07 26.80
N LEU A 82 -6.91 8.04 25.90
CA LEU A 82 -7.70 9.27 25.88
C LEU A 82 -9.17 9.03 25.55
N GLY A 83 -9.50 7.98 24.81
CA GLY A 83 -10.89 7.63 24.55
C GLY A 83 -11.62 7.16 25.81
N LEU A 84 -10.95 6.45 26.72
CA LEU A 84 -11.53 6.08 28.03
C LEU A 84 -11.67 7.31 28.95
N VAL A 85 -10.82 8.32 28.79
CA VAL A 85 -10.96 9.62 29.46
C VAL A 85 -12.18 10.36 28.90
N ALA A 86 -12.33 10.40 27.57
CA ALA A 86 -13.45 11.06 26.91
C ALA A 86 -14.80 10.41 27.26
N LYS A 87 -14.90 9.08 27.23
CA LYS A 87 -16.12 8.35 27.63
C LYS A 87 -16.53 8.64 29.08
N ALA A 88 -15.56 8.80 29.98
CA ALA A 88 -15.82 9.11 31.38
C ALA A 88 -16.08 10.59 31.63
N SER A 89 -15.63 11.46 30.72
CA SER A 89 -15.82 12.91 30.80
C SER A 89 -17.14 13.27 30.12
N ARG A 90 -18.26 13.14 30.84
CA ARG A 90 -19.54 13.66 30.35
C ARG A 90 -19.43 15.17 30.13
N SER A 91 -20.07 15.67 29.08
CA SER A 91 -20.20 17.11 28.90
C SER A 91 -20.94 17.70 30.09
N SER A 92 -20.26 18.55 30.86
CA SER A 92 -20.85 19.30 31.98
C SER A 92 -21.57 20.57 31.52
N GLN A 93 -21.52 20.88 30.22
CA GLN A 93 -22.12 22.07 29.65
C GLN A 93 -23.64 21.88 29.50
N SER A 94 -24.42 22.71 30.18
CA SER A 94 -25.87 22.81 30.00
C SER A 94 -26.16 23.25 28.56
N MET A 95 -26.86 22.41 27.80
CA MET A 95 -27.23 22.71 26.41
C MET A 95 -28.68 23.14 26.35
N MET A 96 -28.96 24.33 25.79
CA MET A 96 -30.33 24.77 25.54
C MET A 96 -31.08 23.88 24.54
N ARG A 97 -30.36 23.25 23.60
CA ARG A 97 -30.90 22.31 22.62
C ARG A 97 -29.97 21.11 22.52
N LYS A 98 -30.53 19.90 22.64
CA LYS A 98 -29.78 18.66 22.44
C LYS A 98 -29.33 18.56 20.97
N PRO A 99 -28.04 18.31 20.69
CA PRO A 99 -27.57 18.08 19.33
C PRO A 99 -28.25 16.86 18.71
N GLU A 100 -28.35 16.84 17.38
CA GLU A 100 -28.77 15.64 16.66
C GLU A 100 -27.76 14.50 16.87
N PRO A 101 -28.23 13.24 16.97
CA PRO A 101 -27.35 12.08 17.05
C PRO A 101 -26.31 12.05 15.93
N LEU A 102 -25.13 11.53 16.23
CA LEU A 102 -24.08 11.38 15.23
C LEU A 102 -24.47 10.30 14.20
N THR A 103 -24.28 10.62 12.92
CA THR A 103 -24.35 9.65 11.83
C THR A 103 -22.94 9.28 11.39
N ILE A 104 -22.75 8.06 10.89
CA ILE A 104 -21.43 7.60 10.44
C ILE A 104 -20.85 8.51 9.36
N ARG A 105 -21.69 8.94 8.42
CA ARG A 105 -21.34 9.90 7.37
C ARG A 105 -20.93 11.25 7.91
N LYS A 106 -21.64 11.80 8.91
CA LYS A 106 -21.27 13.06 9.54
C LYS A 106 -19.90 12.96 10.21
N VAL A 107 -19.63 11.88 10.94
CA VAL A 107 -18.31 11.64 11.55
C VAL A 107 -17.23 11.55 10.47
N PHE A 108 -17.42 10.70 9.46
CA PHE A 108 -16.47 10.49 8.38
C PHE A 108 -16.18 11.77 7.58
N ASN A 109 -17.21 12.52 7.21
CA ASN A 109 -17.07 13.80 6.49
C ASN A 109 -16.37 14.85 7.36
N THR A 110 -16.66 14.88 8.66
CA THR A 110 -15.96 15.80 9.58
C THR A 110 -14.48 15.47 9.67
N PHE A 111 -14.12 14.18 9.65
CA PHE A 111 -12.72 13.77 9.63
C PHE A 111 -12.01 14.18 8.32
N HIS A 112 -12.70 14.12 7.19
CA HIS A 112 -12.20 14.65 5.91
C HIS A 112 -11.98 16.16 5.96
N LEU A 113 -12.93 16.91 6.55
CA LEU A 113 -12.77 18.36 6.73
C LEU A 113 -11.53 18.64 7.58
N ILE A 114 -11.40 17.96 8.72
CA ILE A 114 -10.23 18.07 9.61
C ILE A 114 -8.92 17.80 8.85
N ALA A 115 -8.87 16.76 8.03
CA ALA A 115 -7.65 16.41 7.30
C ALA A 115 -7.30 17.44 6.21
N LYS A 116 -8.32 18.05 5.58
CA LYS A 116 -8.14 19.09 4.54
C LYS A 116 -7.84 20.48 5.10
N GLU A 117 -8.09 20.72 6.40
CA GLU A 117 -7.78 22.00 7.04
C GLU A 117 -6.25 22.27 7.05
N SER A 118 -5.87 23.39 6.45
CA SER A 118 -4.48 23.84 6.31
C SER A 118 -4.37 25.37 6.41
N GLY A 119 -3.14 25.89 6.55
CA GLY A 119 -2.89 27.31 6.64
C GLY A 119 -3.07 27.90 8.05
N LYS A 120 -3.10 29.24 8.10
CA LYS A 120 -3.27 30.02 9.33
C LYS A 120 -4.62 29.67 9.98
N ASP A 121 -4.62 29.48 11.30
CA ASP A 121 -5.80 29.10 12.11
C ASP A 121 -6.33 27.66 11.91
N SER A 122 -5.69 26.84 11.07
CA SER A 122 -6.10 25.44 10.83
C SER A 122 -6.20 24.61 12.11
N GLN A 123 -5.27 24.80 13.06
CA GLN A 123 -5.29 24.08 14.34
C GLN A 123 -6.54 24.38 15.18
N ASP A 124 -6.97 25.64 15.24
CA ASP A 124 -8.18 26.00 15.97
C ASP A 124 -9.45 25.52 15.25
N LYS A 125 -9.48 25.54 13.91
CA LYS A 125 -10.58 24.94 13.14
C LYS A 125 -10.69 23.43 13.37
N LYS A 126 -9.58 22.69 13.27
CA LYS A 126 -9.53 21.25 13.59
C LYS A 126 -10.06 20.96 14.98
N LYS A 127 -9.58 21.71 15.99
CA LYS A 127 -10.05 21.62 17.38
C LYS A 127 -11.56 21.85 17.49
N ASN A 128 -12.10 22.85 16.80
CA ASN A 128 -13.55 23.16 16.81
C ASN A 128 -14.39 22.05 16.18
N HIS A 129 -13.92 21.43 15.09
CA HIS A 129 -14.58 20.26 14.50
C HIS A 129 -14.60 19.07 15.48
N ILE A 130 -13.47 18.77 16.14
CA ILE A 130 -13.39 17.70 17.16
C ILE A 130 -14.35 18.00 18.31
N LYS A 131 -14.34 19.24 18.83
CA LYS A 131 -15.24 19.68 19.90
C LYS A 131 -16.70 19.47 19.49
N SER A 132 -17.08 19.85 18.28
CA SER A 132 -18.46 19.66 17.78
C SER A 132 -18.88 18.19 17.76
N LEU A 133 -17.97 17.28 17.38
CA LEU A 133 -18.25 15.84 17.44
C LEU A 133 -18.41 15.36 18.88
N LEU A 134 -17.52 15.76 19.78
CA LEU A 134 -17.54 15.35 21.19
C LEU A 134 -18.77 15.86 21.95
N VAL A 135 -19.27 17.05 21.61
CA VAL A 135 -20.49 17.61 22.22
C VAL A 135 -21.75 16.84 21.79
N ALA A 136 -21.80 16.36 20.55
CA ALA A 136 -22.93 15.56 20.05
C ALA A 136 -22.84 14.07 20.42
N ALA A 137 -21.65 13.59 20.79
CA ALA A 137 -21.39 12.19 21.07
C ALA A 137 -22.04 11.71 22.37
N THR A 138 -22.52 10.48 22.35
CA THR A 138 -23.28 9.81 23.40
C THR A 138 -22.69 8.43 23.72
N ASP A 139 -23.04 7.86 24.88
CA ASP A 139 -22.69 6.51 25.33
C ASP A 139 -21.21 6.11 25.14
N CYS A 140 -20.88 5.43 24.05
CA CYS A 140 -19.53 4.97 23.72
C CYS A 140 -18.89 5.71 22.54
N GLU A 141 -19.62 6.63 21.89
CA GLU A 141 -19.13 7.38 20.74
C GLU A 141 -17.88 8.22 21.07
N PRO A 142 -17.77 8.95 22.22
CA PRO A 142 -16.56 9.71 22.53
C PRO A 142 -15.30 8.85 22.61
N LEU A 143 -15.43 7.60 23.09
CA LEU A 143 -14.32 6.64 23.14
C LEU A 143 -13.75 6.39 21.75
N TYR A 144 -14.63 6.04 20.81
CA TYR A 144 -14.20 5.63 19.48
C TYR A 144 -13.84 6.83 18.60
N ILE A 145 -14.49 7.98 18.74
CA ILE A 145 -14.10 9.22 18.05
C ILE A 145 -12.66 9.60 18.41
N ILE A 146 -12.32 9.64 19.70
CA ILE A 146 -10.95 9.96 20.12
C ILE A 146 -9.95 8.91 19.62
N ARG A 147 -10.30 7.62 19.72
CA ARG A 147 -9.42 6.56 19.24
C ARG A 147 -9.18 6.61 17.72
N LEU A 148 -10.19 6.98 16.93
CA LEU A 148 -10.06 7.21 15.49
C LEU A 148 -9.19 8.44 15.21
N LEU A 149 -9.37 9.55 15.95
CA LEU A 149 -8.52 10.75 15.82
C LEU A 149 -7.05 10.46 16.15
N GLN A 150 -6.79 9.56 17.09
CA GLN A 150 -5.44 9.09 17.45
C GLN A 150 -4.92 7.97 16.54
N THR A 151 -5.68 7.57 15.51
CA THR A 151 -5.41 6.41 14.65
C THR A 151 -5.10 5.12 15.44
N LYS A 152 -5.75 4.93 16.59
CA LYS A 152 -5.55 3.82 17.54
C LYS A 152 -6.90 3.25 17.98
N LEU A 153 -7.66 2.66 17.05
CA LEU A 153 -9.03 2.19 17.29
C LEU A 153 -9.17 1.13 18.39
N ARG A 154 -8.14 0.28 18.58
CA ARG A 154 -8.07 -0.71 19.68
C ARG A 154 -9.35 -1.57 19.80
N ILE A 155 -9.86 -2.06 18.66
CA ILE A 155 -11.05 -2.93 18.59
C ILE A 155 -10.74 -4.43 18.55
N GLY A 156 -9.46 -4.80 18.59
CA GLY A 156 -9.03 -6.19 18.76
C GLY A 156 -9.16 -7.07 17.52
N TYR A 157 -9.25 -6.49 16.32
CA TYR A 157 -9.04 -7.18 15.05
C TYR A 157 -8.14 -6.36 14.11
N ALA A 158 -7.57 -7.03 13.10
CA ALA A 158 -6.80 -6.41 12.03
C ALA A 158 -7.61 -6.34 10.72
N GLU A 159 -7.19 -5.51 9.77
CA GLU A 159 -7.87 -5.26 8.48
C GLU A 159 -8.30 -6.54 7.73
N GLN A 160 -7.51 -7.62 7.83
CA GLN A 160 -7.84 -8.92 7.24
C GLN A 160 -9.13 -9.56 7.77
N THR A 161 -9.55 -9.22 9.00
CA THR A 161 -10.85 -9.61 9.56
C THR A 161 -11.99 -8.78 8.95
N LEU A 162 -11.77 -7.48 8.75
CA LEU A 162 -12.74 -6.60 8.08
C LEU A 162 -12.97 -7.00 6.63
N LEU A 163 -11.90 -7.27 5.87
CA LEU A 163 -12.01 -7.73 4.47
C LEU A 163 -12.76 -9.07 4.36
N ALA A 164 -12.50 -9.99 5.30
CA ALA A 164 -13.24 -11.25 5.36
C ALA A 164 -14.73 -11.01 5.64
N ALA A 165 -15.05 -10.16 6.62
CA ALA A 165 -16.41 -9.82 6.96
C ALA A 165 -17.15 -9.11 5.81
N LEU A 166 -16.47 -8.25 5.04
CA LEU A 166 -17.03 -7.58 3.88
C LEU A 166 -17.41 -8.57 2.78
N GLY A 167 -16.53 -9.51 2.45
CA GLY A 167 -16.83 -10.58 1.49
C GLY A 167 -18.00 -11.47 1.94
N GLN A 168 -18.03 -11.84 3.23
CA GLN A 168 -19.13 -12.62 3.79
C GLN A 168 -20.46 -11.87 3.79
N ALA A 169 -20.44 -10.57 4.14
CA ALA A 169 -21.62 -9.71 4.14
C ALA A 169 -22.20 -9.56 2.74
N ALA A 170 -21.35 -9.44 1.72
CA ALA A 170 -21.76 -9.39 0.33
C ALA A 170 -22.55 -10.64 -0.07
N VAL A 171 -22.07 -11.84 0.28
CA VAL A 171 -22.79 -13.10 -0.01
C VAL A 171 -24.19 -13.14 0.61
N TYR A 172 -24.38 -12.59 1.82
CA TYR A 172 -25.70 -12.52 2.46
C TYR A 172 -26.68 -11.55 1.78
N THR A 173 -26.17 -10.59 1.03
CA THR A 173 -26.93 -9.46 0.47
C THR A 173 -26.87 -9.42 -1.06
N GLU A 174 -26.30 -10.48 -1.66
CA GLU A 174 -26.04 -10.56 -3.09
C GLU A 174 -27.33 -10.77 -3.89
N GLU A 175 -27.73 -9.75 -4.64
CA GLU A 175 -28.86 -9.83 -5.59
C GLU A 175 -28.40 -9.86 -7.05
N HIS A 176 -27.15 -9.48 -7.33
CA HIS A 176 -26.66 -9.18 -8.69
C HIS A 176 -25.88 -10.32 -9.33
N SER A 177 -25.27 -11.20 -8.52
CA SER A 177 -24.44 -12.29 -9.00
C SER A 177 -24.65 -13.58 -8.20
N LYS A 178 -24.38 -14.75 -8.80
CA LYS A 178 -24.48 -16.05 -8.10
C LYS A 178 -23.08 -16.65 -7.96
N PRO A 179 -22.80 -17.37 -6.86
CA PRO A 179 -21.56 -18.12 -6.76
C PRO A 179 -21.44 -19.07 -7.95
N PRO A 180 -20.26 -19.13 -8.61
CA PRO A 180 -19.96 -20.18 -9.57
C PRO A 180 -20.29 -21.58 -9.02
N PRO A 181 -20.83 -22.50 -9.84
CA PRO A 181 -21.30 -23.82 -9.40
C PRO A 181 -20.22 -24.67 -8.70
N GLU A 182 -18.96 -24.48 -9.06
CA GLU A 182 -17.79 -25.16 -8.50
C GLU A 182 -17.43 -24.74 -7.05
N ILE A 183 -17.97 -23.62 -6.55
CA ILE A 183 -17.62 -23.08 -5.24
C ILE A 183 -18.40 -23.79 -4.13
N LYS A 184 -17.68 -24.57 -3.32
CA LYS A 184 -18.25 -25.31 -2.18
C LYS A 184 -18.54 -24.43 -0.96
N SER A 185 -17.76 -23.37 -0.75
CA SER A 185 -17.87 -22.49 0.42
C SER A 185 -17.94 -21.02 -0.02
N PRO A 186 -19.14 -20.52 -0.40
CA PRO A 186 -19.28 -19.17 -0.95
C PRO A 186 -18.75 -18.07 -0.02
N PHE A 187 -18.99 -18.19 1.29
CA PHE A 187 -18.52 -17.23 2.28
C PHE A 187 -17.01 -17.16 2.39
N GLU A 188 -16.33 -18.31 2.34
CA GLU A 188 -14.87 -18.36 2.41
C GLU A 188 -14.24 -17.83 1.13
N GLU A 189 -14.79 -18.21 -0.03
CA GLU A 189 -14.29 -17.77 -1.33
C GLU A 189 -14.48 -16.25 -1.51
N ALA A 190 -15.66 -15.71 -1.18
CA ALA A 190 -15.93 -14.28 -1.22
C ALA A 190 -14.97 -13.50 -0.29
N ALA A 191 -14.66 -14.03 0.89
CA ALA A 191 -13.66 -13.45 1.78
C ALA A 191 -12.25 -13.46 1.17
N GLN A 192 -11.88 -14.48 0.38
CA GLN A 192 -10.59 -14.50 -0.33
C GLN A 192 -10.58 -13.53 -1.52
N ILE A 193 -11.68 -13.45 -2.26
CA ILE A 193 -11.83 -12.50 -3.38
C ILE A 193 -11.60 -11.07 -2.89
N VAL A 194 -12.31 -10.62 -1.86
CA VAL A 194 -12.17 -9.25 -1.32
C VAL A 194 -10.74 -8.99 -0.83
N LYS A 195 -10.09 -9.96 -0.18
CA LYS A 195 -8.68 -9.83 0.24
C LYS A 195 -7.71 -9.72 -0.93
N LYS A 196 -7.90 -10.54 -1.98
CA LYS A 196 -7.07 -10.52 -3.18
C LYS A 196 -7.23 -9.19 -3.91
N VAL A 197 -8.47 -8.77 -4.12
CA VAL A 197 -8.82 -7.50 -4.75
C VAL A 197 -8.23 -6.31 -3.97
N TYR A 198 -8.41 -6.26 -2.65
CA TYR A 198 -7.80 -5.20 -1.83
C TYR A 198 -6.27 -5.24 -1.86
N SER A 199 -5.66 -6.41 -2.00
CA SER A 199 -4.20 -6.50 -2.13
C SER A 199 -3.73 -5.87 -3.44
N VAL A 200 -4.51 -5.96 -4.52
CA VAL A 200 -4.18 -5.41 -5.84
C VAL A 200 -4.56 -3.94 -5.97
N LEU A 201 -5.72 -3.56 -5.43
CA LEU A 201 -6.31 -2.23 -5.49
C LEU A 201 -6.77 -1.84 -4.07
N PRO A 202 -5.89 -1.39 -3.16
CA PRO A 202 -6.23 -1.03 -1.77
C PRO A 202 -6.98 0.32 -1.68
N ASP A 203 -8.18 0.35 -2.24
CA ASP A 203 -9.06 1.50 -2.37
C ASP A 203 -10.50 1.06 -2.07
N TYR A 204 -11.01 1.43 -0.89
CA TYR A 204 -12.34 1.01 -0.47
C TYR A 204 -13.45 1.71 -1.25
N ASP A 205 -13.23 2.91 -1.78
CA ASP A 205 -14.23 3.62 -2.58
C ASP A 205 -14.55 2.80 -3.84
N LYS A 206 -13.50 2.37 -4.57
CA LYS A 206 -13.66 1.56 -5.78
C LYS A 206 -14.19 0.16 -5.48
N ILE A 207 -13.67 -0.50 -4.45
CA ILE A 207 -14.08 -1.87 -4.10
C ILE A 207 -15.53 -1.89 -3.66
N VAL A 208 -15.94 -0.99 -2.76
CA VAL A 208 -17.31 -0.95 -2.26
C VAL A 208 -18.27 -0.55 -3.37
N ALA A 209 -17.91 0.41 -4.23
CA ALA A 209 -18.73 0.77 -5.37
C ALA A 209 -18.98 -0.43 -6.30
N ALA A 210 -17.91 -1.15 -6.69
CA ALA A 210 -18.03 -2.34 -7.54
C ALA A 210 -18.78 -3.50 -6.86
N LEU A 211 -18.60 -3.67 -5.54
CA LEU A 211 -19.27 -4.70 -4.76
C LEU A 211 -20.78 -4.44 -4.73
N LEU A 212 -21.20 -3.19 -4.56
CA LEU A 212 -22.61 -2.80 -4.56
C LEU A 212 -23.24 -2.83 -5.96
N SER A 213 -22.48 -2.55 -7.02
CA SER A 213 -23.03 -2.52 -8.39
C SER A 213 -23.05 -3.87 -9.10
N ASP A 214 -22.01 -4.68 -8.93
CA ASP A 214 -21.78 -5.89 -9.72
C ASP A 214 -21.73 -7.17 -8.88
N GLY A 215 -21.62 -7.04 -7.55
CA GLY A 215 -21.52 -8.16 -6.64
C GLY A 215 -20.10 -8.69 -6.44
N VAL A 216 -19.94 -9.55 -5.42
CA VAL A 216 -18.60 -10.00 -4.98
C VAL A 216 -17.89 -10.87 -6.02
N TRP A 217 -18.64 -11.62 -6.82
CA TRP A 217 -18.09 -12.58 -7.78
C TRP A 217 -17.45 -11.92 -9.01
N GLU A 218 -17.88 -10.69 -9.34
CA GLU A 218 -17.36 -9.92 -10.47
C GLU A 218 -16.23 -8.95 -10.07
N LEU A 219 -15.97 -8.76 -8.77
CA LEU A 219 -14.90 -7.89 -8.27
C LEU A 219 -13.52 -8.16 -8.90
N PRO A 220 -13.05 -9.41 -9.08
CA PRO A 220 -11.74 -9.65 -9.70
C PRO A 220 -11.61 -9.11 -11.13
N LYS A 221 -12.72 -8.96 -11.86
CA LYS A 221 -12.72 -8.41 -13.22
C LYS A 221 -12.84 -6.88 -13.23
N LYS A 222 -13.49 -6.30 -12.23
CA LYS A 222 -13.76 -4.85 -12.12
C LYS A 222 -12.67 -4.08 -11.38
N CYS A 223 -12.02 -4.72 -10.42
CA CYS A 223 -11.03 -4.12 -9.54
C CYS A 223 -9.67 -4.79 -9.76
N ASP A 224 -8.99 -4.38 -10.83
CA ASP A 224 -7.62 -4.82 -11.14
C ASP A 224 -6.61 -3.70 -10.89
N PHE A 225 -5.32 -4.04 -11.00
CA PHE A 225 -4.22 -3.13 -10.79
C PHE A 225 -4.32 -1.91 -11.69
N THR A 226 -4.20 -0.74 -11.08
CA THR A 226 -4.25 0.53 -11.77
C THR A 226 -2.99 1.32 -11.43
N PRO A 227 -2.14 1.71 -12.40
CA PRO A 227 -1.04 2.62 -12.16
C PRO A 227 -1.49 3.88 -11.40
N GLY A 228 -0.74 4.29 -10.37
CA GLY A 228 -1.11 5.36 -9.44
C GLY A 228 -1.85 4.89 -8.17
N VAL A 229 -2.22 3.61 -8.12
CA VAL A 229 -2.66 2.94 -6.88
C VAL A 229 -1.65 1.85 -6.53
N PRO A 230 -0.93 1.96 -5.40
CA PRO A 230 0.09 0.98 -5.04
C PRO A 230 -0.53 -0.36 -4.63
N VAL A 231 0.03 -1.44 -5.17
CA VAL A 231 -0.31 -2.81 -4.81
C VAL A 231 0.38 -3.21 -3.50
N GLY A 232 -0.31 -4.02 -2.69
CA GLY A 232 0.24 -4.62 -1.48
C GLY A 232 1.53 -5.39 -1.78
N PRO A 233 2.64 -5.10 -1.07
CA PRO A 233 3.91 -5.72 -1.38
C PRO A 233 3.90 -7.22 -1.07
N MET A 234 4.47 -8.03 -1.98
CA MET A 234 4.82 -9.42 -1.63
C MET A 234 5.79 -9.43 -0.45
N LEU A 235 5.48 -10.22 0.58
CA LEU A 235 6.27 -10.34 1.81
C LEU A 235 7.04 -11.66 1.83
N SER A 236 8.23 -11.63 2.43
CA SER A 236 9.06 -12.82 2.64
C SER A 236 8.64 -13.56 3.91
N LYS A 237 8.61 -14.90 3.86
CA LYS A 237 8.59 -15.74 5.06
C LYS A 237 10.02 -15.95 5.55
N ALA A 238 10.28 -15.72 6.83
CA ALA A 238 11.59 -15.99 7.44
C ALA A 238 11.85 -17.50 7.45
N THR A 239 13.08 -17.87 7.10
CA THR A 239 13.57 -19.25 6.99
C THR A 239 14.85 -19.36 7.80
N LYS A 240 15.04 -20.46 8.54
CA LYS A 240 16.19 -20.64 9.44
C LYS A 240 17.41 -21.31 8.79
N GLY A 241 17.27 -21.78 7.55
CA GLY A 241 18.37 -22.40 6.82
C GLY A 241 18.01 -22.80 5.41
N VAL A 242 19.04 -23.13 4.63
CA VAL A 242 18.90 -23.53 3.21
C VAL A 242 18.09 -24.81 3.06
N SER A 243 18.23 -25.79 3.97
CA SER A 243 17.45 -27.03 3.93
C SER A 243 15.95 -26.81 4.03
N GLU A 244 15.49 -25.82 4.81
CA GLU A 244 14.07 -25.47 4.90
C GLU A 244 13.55 -24.89 3.58
N ILE A 245 14.40 -24.13 2.86
CA ILE A 245 14.09 -23.60 1.53
C ILE A 245 13.99 -24.76 0.52
N LEU A 246 14.98 -25.65 0.49
CA LEU A 246 15.00 -26.81 -0.41
C LEU A 246 13.82 -27.75 -0.15
N ASN A 247 13.50 -28.02 1.11
CA ASN A 247 12.34 -28.85 1.46
C ASN A 247 11.01 -28.20 1.08
N LYS A 248 10.93 -26.86 1.13
CA LYS A 248 9.71 -26.12 0.78
C LYS A 248 9.49 -26.07 -0.73
N PHE A 249 10.53 -25.81 -1.51
CA PHE A 249 10.43 -25.65 -2.96
C PHE A 249 10.57 -26.97 -3.71
N GLN A 250 11.19 -28.01 -3.13
CA GLN A 250 11.34 -29.33 -3.74
C GLN A 250 11.87 -29.21 -5.18
N ASP A 251 11.14 -29.72 -6.17
CA ASP A 251 11.51 -29.71 -7.58
C ASP A 251 11.11 -28.41 -8.32
N VAL A 252 10.71 -27.37 -7.59
CA VAL A 252 10.38 -26.05 -8.16
C VAL A 252 11.66 -25.22 -8.31
N GLU A 253 11.95 -24.78 -9.53
CA GLU A 253 13.04 -23.83 -9.79
C GLU A 253 12.81 -22.51 -9.06
N PHE A 254 13.84 -22.02 -8.36
CA PHE A 254 13.82 -20.74 -7.67
C PHE A 254 15.08 -19.94 -7.96
N THR A 255 15.06 -18.64 -7.63
CA THR A 255 16.19 -17.72 -7.76
C THR A 255 16.59 -17.17 -6.40
N CYS A 256 17.86 -16.79 -6.26
CA CYS A 256 18.40 -16.15 -5.06
C CYS A 256 18.87 -14.75 -5.44
N GLU A 257 18.41 -13.74 -4.70
CA GLU A 257 18.74 -12.34 -4.91
C GLU A 257 19.25 -11.73 -3.59
N TYR A 258 20.11 -10.72 -3.70
CA TYR A 258 20.55 -10.00 -2.51
C TYR A 258 19.37 -9.30 -1.84
N LYS A 259 19.23 -9.52 -0.53
CA LYS A 259 18.30 -8.74 0.28
C LYS A 259 19.01 -7.44 0.69
N TYR A 260 18.82 -6.40 -0.11
CA TYR A 260 19.33 -5.07 0.19
C TYR A 260 18.74 -4.55 1.52
N ASP A 261 19.57 -3.80 2.26
CA ASP A 261 19.18 -3.11 3.48
C ASP A 261 18.89 -1.65 3.15
N GLY A 262 17.63 -1.33 2.95
CA GLY A 262 17.17 -0.02 2.50
C GLY A 262 15.65 0.08 2.55
N GLU A 263 15.11 1.10 1.90
CA GLU A 263 13.67 1.31 1.82
C GLU A 263 13.09 0.69 0.54
N ARG A 264 11.91 0.06 0.67
CA ARG A 264 11.18 -0.43 -0.50
C ARG A 264 10.43 0.74 -1.15
N ALA A 265 10.75 1.00 -2.41
CA ALA A 265 10.05 1.95 -3.27
C ALA A 265 9.26 1.21 -4.35
N GLN A 266 7.95 1.40 -4.39
CA GLN A 266 7.10 0.97 -5.50
C GLN A 266 6.93 2.16 -6.45
N ILE A 267 7.55 2.09 -7.63
CA ILE A 267 7.64 3.19 -8.59
C ILE A 267 6.59 2.98 -9.68
N HIS A 268 5.71 3.95 -9.87
CA HIS A 268 4.71 3.98 -10.92
C HIS A 268 5.09 5.08 -11.91
N TYR A 269 5.24 4.71 -13.18
CA TYR A 269 5.35 5.65 -14.28
C TYR A 269 4.01 5.67 -15.02
N LEU A 270 3.34 6.82 -15.02
CA LEU A 270 2.00 6.97 -15.56
C LEU A 270 2.03 7.44 -17.02
N GLU A 271 0.94 7.21 -17.75
CA GLU A 271 0.82 7.60 -19.18
C GLU A 271 0.99 9.10 -19.41
N ASN A 272 0.63 9.93 -18.44
CA ASN A 272 0.83 11.39 -18.49
C ASN A 272 2.31 11.80 -18.28
N GLY A 273 3.22 10.84 -18.09
CA GLY A 273 4.65 11.04 -17.85
C GLY A 273 5.03 11.38 -16.40
N SER A 274 4.06 11.39 -15.47
CA SER A 274 4.35 11.58 -14.06
C SER A 274 4.86 10.29 -13.40
N VAL A 275 5.71 10.46 -12.40
CA VAL A 275 6.24 9.37 -11.57
C VAL A 275 5.65 9.49 -10.18
N GLU A 276 5.12 8.40 -9.66
CA GLU A 276 4.66 8.29 -8.29
C GLU A 276 5.43 7.19 -7.57
N ILE A 277 5.91 7.46 -6.36
CA ILE A 277 6.71 6.52 -5.58
C ILE A 277 6.01 6.26 -4.25
N TYR A 278 5.77 4.98 -3.94
CA TYR A 278 5.09 4.57 -2.71
C TYR A 278 5.98 3.72 -1.81
N SER A 279 5.79 3.87 -0.50
CA SER A 279 6.45 3.08 0.52
C SER A 279 5.91 1.64 0.56
N ARG A 280 6.54 0.79 1.37
CA ARG A 280 6.03 -0.56 1.70
C ARG A 280 4.59 -0.55 2.23
N ASN A 281 4.17 0.52 2.90
CA ASN A 281 2.84 0.64 3.49
C ASN A 281 1.88 1.45 2.61
N ALA A 282 2.19 1.60 1.32
CA ALA A 282 1.41 2.37 0.35
C ALA A 282 1.36 3.89 0.63
N GLU A 283 2.25 4.43 1.47
CA GLU A 283 2.36 5.87 1.71
C GLU A 283 3.06 6.55 0.54
N ARG A 284 2.57 7.72 0.13
CA ARG A 284 3.14 8.49 -0.98
C ARG A 284 4.48 9.12 -0.58
N ASN A 285 5.56 8.64 -1.18
CA ASN A 285 6.94 9.07 -0.97
C ASN A 285 7.55 9.81 -2.17
N THR A 286 6.76 10.16 -3.21
CA THR A 286 7.27 10.86 -4.40
C THR A 286 8.13 12.08 -4.07
N GLY A 287 7.68 12.93 -3.12
CA GLY A 287 8.41 14.12 -2.71
C GLY A 287 9.70 13.84 -1.92
N LYS A 288 9.88 12.61 -1.40
CA LYS A 288 11.08 12.18 -0.68
C LYS A 288 12.24 11.82 -1.63
N PHE A 289 11.95 11.43 -2.87
CA PHE A 289 12.94 10.94 -3.84
C PHE A 289 12.90 11.72 -5.17
N PRO A 290 13.19 13.04 -5.15
CA PRO A 290 13.15 13.88 -6.36
C PRO A 290 14.23 13.50 -7.39
N ASP A 291 15.36 12.94 -6.95
CA ASP A 291 16.40 12.31 -7.77
C ASP A 291 15.89 11.10 -8.55
N VAL A 292 15.22 10.16 -7.88
CA VAL A 292 14.65 8.96 -8.51
C VAL A 292 13.58 9.35 -9.53
N VAL A 293 12.72 10.30 -9.19
CA VAL A 293 11.72 10.85 -10.13
C VAL A 293 12.42 11.41 -11.39
N ALA A 294 13.47 12.22 -11.21
CA ALA A 294 14.20 12.79 -12.34
C ALA A 294 14.90 11.74 -13.22
N ALA A 295 15.45 10.68 -12.61
CA ALA A 295 16.10 9.59 -13.33
C ALA A 295 15.10 8.78 -14.18
N VAL A 296 13.94 8.44 -13.61
CA VAL A 296 12.88 7.67 -14.30
C VAL A 296 12.21 8.50 -15.40
N SER A 297 12.03 9.81 -15.20
CA SER A 297 11.40 10.72 -16.17
C SER A 297 12.31 11.17 -17.32
N SER A 298 13.51 10.62 -17.48
CA SER A 298 14.61 11.14 -18.33
C SER A 298 14.36 11.21 -19.86
N THR A 299 13.12 10.98 -20.32
CA THR A 299 12.63 11.49 -21.63
C THR A 299 12.26 12.98 -21.60
N ARG A 300 12.29 13.66 -20.45
CA ARG A 300 12.09 15.13 -20.32
C ARG A 300 13.22 15.81 -19.55
N ALA A 301 13.57 17.01 -19.99
CA ALA A 301 14.59 17.86 -19.39
C ALA A 301 14.36 18.11 -17.89
N ARG A 302 15.44 18.04 -17.11
CA ARG A 302 15.54 18.33 -15.67
C ARG A 302 14.97 19.72 -15.35
N LYS A 303 13.66 19.83 -15.11
CA LYS A 303 13.05 21.07 -14.63
C LYS A 303 12.72 20.91 -13.15
N ASN A 304 13.37 21.76 -12.34
CA ASN A 304 12.98 22.15 -10.98
C ASN A 304 13.46 21.30 -9.79
N VAL A 305 14.53 20.51 -9.90
CA VAL A 305 15.20 19.95 -8.70
C VAL A 305 16.62 20.51 -8.63
N ALA A 306 16.90 21.32 -7.60
CA ALA A 306 18.25 21.73 -7.28
C ALA A 306 18.98 20.52 -6.68
N ILE A 307 19.80 19.84 -7.49
CA ILE A 307 20.59 18.66 -7.08
C ILE A 307 21.41 18.95 -5.81
N SER A 308 21.77 20.22 -5.57
CA SER A 308 22.49 20.69 -4.37
C SER A 308 21.77 20.44 -3.04
N ASP A 309 20.45 20.23 -3.03
CA ASP A 309 19.69 20.02 -1.81
C ASP A 309 19.66 18.54 -1.36
N ILE A 310 20.14 17.63 -2.23
CA ILE A 310 20.23 16.19 -1.96
C ILE A 310 21.54 15.91 -1.22
N LYS A 311 21.43 15.52 0.05
CA LYS A 311 22.59 15.25 0.92
C LYS A 311 23.05 13.80 0.92
N VAL A 312 22.18 12.88 0.49
CA VAL A 312 22.43 11.44 0.50
C VAL A 312 22.02 10.90 -0.86
N ASP A 313 22.98 10.36 -1.60
CA ASP A 313 22.73 9.72 -2.88
C ASP A 313 21.97 8.40 -2.68
N VAL A 314 20.99 8.15 -3.54
CA VAL A 314 20.19 6.93 -3.53
C VAL A 314 20.51 6.08 -4.76
N CYS A 315 20.68 4.77 -4.54
CA CYS A 315 20.77 3.78 -5.62
C CYS A 315 19.51 2.91 -5.62
N VAL A 316 18.90 2.72 -6.80
CA VAL A 316 17.69 1.91 -6.97
C VAL A 316 18.07 0.51 -7.45
N PHE A 317 17.74 -0.50 -6.65
CA PHE A 317 17.92 -1.91 -7.00
C PHE A 317 16.56 -2.53 -7.33
N ALA A 318 16.19 -2.53 -8.61
CA ALA A 318 14.95 -3.16 -9.07
C ALA A 318 15.04 -4.68 -9.04
N PHE A 319 13.95 -5.34 -8.61
CA PHE A 319 13.89 -6.80 -8.45
C PHE A 319 12.60 -7.44 -8.99
N ASP A 320 11.58 -6.65 -9.34
CA ASP A 320 10.32 -7.15 -9.92
C ASP A 320 9.66 -6.08 -10.81
N MET A 321 8.85 -6.51 -11.77
CA MET A 321 8.08 -5.66 -12.68
C MET A 321 6.62 -6.09 -12.66
N LEU A 322 5.73 -5.21 -12.19
CA LEU A 322 4.33 -5.57 -11.92
C LEU A 322 3.37 -5.16 -13.04
N TYR A 323 3.79 -4.20 -13.88
CA TYR A 323 2.97 -3.64 -14.95
C TYR A 323 3.88 -3.05 -16.03
N LEU A 324 3.55 -3.29 -17.29
CA LEU A 324 4.31 -2.76 -18.42
C LEU A 324 3.35 -2.50 -19.61
N ASN A 325 3.39 -1.29 -20.17
CA ASN A 325 2.71 -0.91 -21.42
C ASN A 325 1.24 -1.34 -21.52
N GLY A 326 0.42 -1.02 -20.52
CA GLY A 326 -1.00 -1.39 -20.52
C GLY A 326 -1.31 -2.74 -19.88
N GLN A 327 -0.30 -3.60 -19.66
CA GLN A 327 -0.48 -4.98 -19.23
C GLN A 327 -0.05 -5.18 -17.77
N ALA A 328 -0.97 -5.63 -16.93
CA ALA A 328 -0.67 -6.11 -15.58
C ALA A 328 0.03 -7.47 -15.66
N LEU A 329 1.14 -7.60 -14.93
CA LEU A 329 1.96 -8.81 -14.89
C LEU A 329 1.79 -9.58 -13.57
N LEU A 330 0.91 -9.15 -12.67
CA LEU A 330 0.77 -9.70 -11.31
C LEU A 330 0.45 -11.21 -11.27
N GLN A 331 -0.26 -11.73 -12.28
CA GLN A 331 -0.58 -13.15 -12.39
C GLN A 331 0.47 -13.94 -13.21
N GLU A 332 1.46 -13.26 -13.79
CA GLU A 332 2.52 -13.90 -14.57
C GLU A 332 3.59 -14.52 -13.67
N ASN A 333 4.24 -15.56 -14.19
CA ASN A 333 5.39 -16.17 -13.53
C ASN A 333 6.53 -15.15 -13.35
N LEU A 334 7.26 -15.21 -12.22
CA LEU A 334 8.39 -14.32 -11.95
C LEU A 334 9.42 -14.30 -13.09
N ARG A 335 9.64 -15.43 -13.78
CA ARG A 335 10.49 -15.50 -14.98
C ARG A 335 10.04 -14.52 -16.05
N ILE A 336 8.75 -14.51 -16.37
CA ILE A 336 8.16 -13.62 -17.38
C ILE A 336 8.27 -12.17 -16.94
N ARG A 337 7.98 -11.88 -15.67
CA ARG A 337 8.10 -10.52 -15.11
C ARG A 337 9.53 -9.99 -15.16
N ARG A 338 10.51 -10.84 -14.81
CA ARG A 338 11.94 -10.51 -14.90
C ARG A 338 12.38 -10.35 -16.35
N GLU A 339 11.93 -11.21 -17.25
CA GLU A 339 12.20 -11.02 -18.68
C GLU A 339 11.63 -9.72 -19.20
N ALA A 340 10.42 -9.32 -18.82
CA ALA A 340 9.84 -8.03 -19.18
C ALA A 340 10.66 -6.85 -18.63
N TYR A 341 11.19 -6.98 -17.41
CA TYR A 341 12.16 -6.04 -16.85
C TYR A 341 13.44 -5.90 -17.69
N TYR A 342 14.01 -7.02 -18.17
CA TYR A 342 15.24 -6.99 -18.98
C TYR A 342 15.00 -6.69 -20.47
N LYS A 343 13.78 -6.91 -20.99
CA LYS A 343 13.39 -6.65 -22.39
C LYS A 343 12.91 -5.20 -22.53
N CYS A 344 13.78 -4.23 -22.25
CA CYS A 344 13.49 -2.83 -22.51
C CYS A 344 14.26 -2.34 -23.76
N GLY A 345 13.69 -2.58 -24.95
CA GLY A 345 13.94 -1.87 -26.21
C GLY A 345 15.37 -1.85 -26.81
N GLU A 346 15.46 -1.50 -28.09
CA GLU A 346 16.71 -1.38 -28.89
C GLU A 346 17.64 -0.23 -28.46
N SER A 347 17.47 0.29 -27.24
CA SER A 347 18.13 1.50 -26.73
C SER A 347 18.61 1.31 -25.29
N ILE A 348 19.34 0.22 -25.02
CA ILE A 348 20.14 0.13 -23.80
C ILE A 348 21.27 1.16 -23.93
N ASN A 349 20.96 2.42 -23.64
CA ASN A 349 21.93 3.45 -23.35
C ASN A 349 22.24 3.33 -21.85
N PRO A 350 23.50 3.04 -21.46
CA PRO A 350 23.87 3.13 -20.06
C PRO A 350 23.66 4.56 -19.56
N ASP A 351 23.26 4.72 -18.29
CA ASP A 351 23.04 6.04 -17.67
C ASP A 351 24.32 6.91 -17.71
N VAL A 352 25.48 6.26 -17.69
CA VAL A 352 26.82 6.85 -17.81
C VAL A 352 27.64 6.00 -18.77
N TRP A 353 28.22 6.66 -19.78
CA TRP A 353 29.21 6.03 -20.67
C TRP A 353 30.58 6.05 -20.01
N PHE A 354 31.24 4.90 -20.00
CA PHE A 354 32.64 4.77 -19.60
C PHE A 354 33.51 4.67 -20.84
N GLU A 355 34.72 5.23 -20.78
CA GLU A 355 35.77 4.90 -21.74
C GLU A 355 36.23 3.46 -21.52
N ASP A 356 36.50 2.75 -22.60
CA ASP A 356 37.04 1.40 -22.58
C ASP A 356 38.43 1.41 -21.94
N SER A 357 38.49 1.05 -20.66
CA SER A 357 39.69 1.19 -19.84
C SER A 357 39.90 0.02 -18.89
N GLU A 358 38.82 -0.55 -18.34
CA GLU A 358 38.88 -1.69 -17.43
C GLU A 358 38.37 -2.98 -18.06
N VAL A 359 39.07 -4.09 -17.80
CA VAL A 359 38.63 -5.43 -18.16
C VAL A 359 38.23 -6.20 -16.91
N TRP A 360 37.05 -6.80 -16.91
CA TRP A 360 36.55 -7.60 -15.79
C TRP A 360 36.48 -9.08 -16.15
N GLU A 361 36.83 -9.94 -15.19
CA GLU A 361 36.63 -11.37 -15.29
C GLU A 361 35.20 -11.69 -14.85
N VAL A 362 34.41 -12.24 -15.79
CA VAL A 362 33.00 -12.59 -15.57
C VAL A 362 32.81 -14.07 -15.80
N LYS A 363 32.17 -14.74 -14.84
CA LYS A 363 31.80 -16.16 -14.95
C LYS A 363 30.32 -16.28 -15.29
N ALA A 364 29.98 -17.16 -16.21
CA ALA A 364 28.61 -17.47 -16.59
C ALA A 364 28.33 -18.97 -16.41
N ALA A 365 27.05 -19.32 -16.31
CA ALA A 365 26.63 -20.72 -16.28
C ALA A 365 26.56 -21.32 -17.69
N ASP A 366 26.19 -20.51 -18.68
CA ASP A 366 26.04 -20.92 -20.08
C ASP A 366 26.07 -19.69 -21.01
N LEU A 367 26.12 -19.93 -22.32
CA LEU A 367 25.93 -18.95 -23.38
C LEU A 367 24.55 -19.13 -24.02
N THR A 368 23.86 -18.03 -24.31
CA THR A 368 22.51 -18.06 -24.90
C THR A 368 22.43 -17.14 -26.10
N ILE A 369 21.76 -17.59 -27.18
CA ILE A 369 21.41 -16.74 -28.32
C ILE A 369 20.50 -15.61 -27.84
N SER A 370 20.94 -14.37 -28.06
CA SER A 370 20.30 -13.16 -27.60
C SER A 370 19.72 -12.35 -28.76
N PRO A 371 18.45 -11.94 -28.70
CA PRO A 371 17.88 -11.00 -29.66
C PRO A 371 18.27 -9.54 -29.39
N VAL A 372 19.00 -9.26 -28.30
CA VAL A 372 19.32 -7.89 -27.82
C VAL A 372 20.81 -7.59 -27.94
N TYR A 373 21.66 -8.48 -27.45
CA TYR A 373 23.10 -8.27 -27.48
C TYR A 373 23.68 -8.54 -28.85
N ARG A 374 24.73 -7.78 -29.21
CA ARG A 374 25.35 -7.81 -30.54
C ARG A 374 26.68 -8.56 -30.61
N ALA A 375 27.20 -9.04 -29.48
CA ALA A 375 28.41 -9.86 -29.47
C ALA A 375 28.20 -11.13 -30.31
N ALA A 376 29.19 -11.49 -31.14
CA ALA A 376 29.16 -12.69 -31.99
C ALA A 376 27.96 -12.81 -32.98
N VAL A 377 27.29 -11.70 -33.33
CA VAL A 377 26.25 -11.70 -34.37
C VAL A 377 26.84 -12.16 -35.71
N GLY A 378 26.13 -13.04 -36.42
CA GLY A 378 26.55 -13.58 -37.71
C GLY A 378 27.47 -14.79 -37.63
N ILE A 379 27.96 -15.15 -36.43
CA ILE A 379 28.79 -16.34 -36.23
C ILE A 379 27.91 -17.57 -36.01
N VAL A 380 27.02 -17.52 -35.01
CA VAL A 380 26.12 -18.63 -34.64
C VAL A 380 24.69 -18.44 -35.19
N ASP A 381 24.20 -17.20 -35.22
CA ASP A 381 22.91 -16.84 -35.81
C ASP A 381 23.07 -15.60 -36.69
N SER A 382 22.45 -15.62 -37.87
CA SER A 382 22.52 -14.53 -38.86
C SER A 382 22.10 -13.16 -38.35
N ASN A 383 21.21 -13.08 -37.36
CA ASN A 383 20.59 -11.83 -36.90
C ASN A 383 20.62 -11.62 -35.38
N LYS A 384 21.08 -12.61 -34.61
CA LYS A 384 21.11 -12.59 -33.14
C LYS A 384 22.53 -12.76 -32.63
N GLY A 385 22.85 -12.11 -31.52
CA GLY A 385 24.16 -12.24 -30.86
C GLY A 385 24.14 -13.29 -29.76
N ILE A 386 25.19 -13.30 -28.95
CA ILE A 386 25.35 -14.19 -27.80
C ILE A 386 25.37 -13.36 -26.52
N SER A 387 24.70 -13.87 -25.48
CA SER A 387 24.70 -13.31 -24.13
C SER A 387 25.10 -14.36 -23.11
N LEU A 388 25.59 -13.90 -21.97
CA LEU A 388 25.92 -14.73 -20.82
C LEU A 388 24.65 -15.08 -20.02
N ARG A 389 24.46 -16.35 -19.68
CA ARG A 389 23.43 -16.80 -18.72
C ARG A 389 23.99 -16.75 -17.31
N PHE A 390 23.34 -15.96 -16.45
CA PHE A 390 23.73 -15.73 -15.05
C PHE A 390 25.17 -15.20 -14.89
N PRO A 391 25.52 -14.05 -15.51
CA PRO A 391 26.85 -13.50 -15.38
C PRO A 391 27.12 -13.07 -13.93
N ARG A 392 28.32 -13.39 -13.44
CA ARG A 392 28.81 -13.01 -12.11
C ARG A 392 30.19 -12.39 -12.26
N PHE A 393 30.35 -11.19 -11.74
CA PHE A 393 31.65 -10.58 -11.58
C PHE A 393 32.53 -11.47 -10.67
N VAL A 394 33.75 -11.73 -11.11
CA VAL A 394 34.75 -12.47 -10.33
C VAL A 394 35.75 -11.49 -9.76
N ARG A 395 36.39 -10.69 -10.61
CA ARG A 395 37.41 -9.70 -10.24
C ARG A 395 37.73 -8.75 -11.39
N VAL A 396 38.36 -7.63 -11.08
CA VAL A 396 39.01 -6.75 -12.07
C VAL A 396 40.29 -7.43 -12.59
N ARG A 397 40.61 -7.24 -13.87
CA ARG A 397 41.82 -7.71 -14.54
C ARG A 397 42.74 -6.54 -14.86
N PRO A 398 43.50 -6.02 -13.87
CA PRO A 398 44.42 -4.91 -14.10
C PRO A 398 45.58 -5.28 -15.04
N ASP A 399 45.77 -6.57 -15.28
CA ASP A 399 46.76 -7.15 -16.18
C ASP A 399 46.31 -7.22 -17.64
N LYS A 400 45.09 -6.75 -17.97
CA LYS A 400 44.54 -6.77 -19.33
C LYS A 400 44.04 -5.41 -19.78
N ALA A 401 44.40 -5.03 -20.99
CA ALA A 401 43.80 -3.91 -21.72
C ALA A 401 42.53 -4.36 -22.48
N PRO A 402 41.61 -3.44 -22.84
CA PRO A 402 40.36 -3.78 -23.53
C PRO A 402 40.50 -4.57 -24.83
N ASP A 403 41.57 -4.31 -25.60
CA ASP A 403 41.92 -5.05 -26.82
C ASP A 403 42.34 -6.52 -26.56
N GLN A 404 42.65 -6.86 -25.30
CA GLN A 404 42.98 -8.21 -24.83
C GLN A 404 41.80 -8.91 -24.14
N ALA A 405 40.61 -8.30 -24.14
CA ALA A 405 39.38 -8.91 -23.68
C ALA A 405 38.99 -10.11 -24.58
N THR A 406 38.04 -10.92 -24.13
CA THR A 406 37.55 -12.06 -24.92
C THR A 406 36.88 -11.55 -26.20
N PRO A 407 37.44 -11.85 -27.39
CA PRO A 407 36.89 -11.37 -28.66
C PRO A 407 35.64 -12.15 -29.06
N SER A 408 34.85 -11.60 -29.98
CA SER A 408 33.57 -12.20 -30.38
C SER A 408 33.71 -13.58 -31.02
N GLU A 409 34.87 -13.94 -31.58
CA GLU A 409 35.12 -15.27 -32.16
C GLU A 409 35.37 -16.35 -31.11
N GLN A 410 35.73 -15.96 -29.88
CA GLN A 410 35.90 -16.89 -28.75
C GLN A 410 34.61 -17.08 -27.94
N VAL A 411 33.68 -16.13 -28.05
CA VAL A 411 32.32 -16.19 -27.48
C VAL A 411 31.44 -17.03 -28.39
#